data_AF-A0A7Z8ZX70-F1
#
_entry.id   AF-A0A7Z8ZX70-F1
#
_cell.length_a   1.000
_cell.length_b   1.000
_cell.length_c   1.000
_cell.angle_alpha   90.00
_cell.angle_beta   90.00
_cell.angle_gamma   90.00
#
_symmetry.space_group_name_H-M   'P 1'
#
loop_
_entity.id
_entity.type
_entity.pdbx_description
1 polymer ?
#
loop_
_entity_poly.entity_id
_entity_poly.type
_entity_poly.pdbx_seq_one_letter_code
_entity_poly.pdbx_strand_id
1 'polypeptide(L)'
;MKLLHSKSIRDCTELEEAIHQAEVERFSEMIASLPNYDCDIDVTFEDDYHKEMNYPLAYESNLHRIFEFIETQDIKNGVDTYLTNENDLSFRAYGEGYSWNEKNDVITTLITVKCFGEGE
;
A
#
# COMPACT_ATOMS: atom_id res chain seq x y z
N MET A 1 11.58 -4.18 5.20
CA MET A 1 10.14 -4.48 5.08
C MET A 1 9.97 -5.94 4.75
N LYS A 2 9.00 -6.60 5.37
CA LYS A 2 8.65 -8.00 5.13
C LYS A 2 7.32 -8.05 4.38
N LEU A 3 7.29 -8.70 3.22
CA LEU A 3 6.04 -8.95 2.49
C LEU A 3 5.15 -9.88 3.33
N LEU A 4 3.87 -9.53 3.47
CA LEU A 4 2.88 -10.33 4.19
C LEU A 4 2.12 -11.28 3.28
N HIS A 5 2.01 -10.95 1.99
CA HIS A 5 1.52 -11.88 0.96
C HIS A 5 2.48 -13.05 0.75
N SER A 6 1.93 -14.17 0.27
CA SER A 6 2.74 -15.33 -0.14
C SER A 6 3.66 -15.01 -1.32
N LYS A 7 3.24 -14.09 -2.19
CA LYS A 7 3.97 -13.61 -3.38
C LYS A 7 3.58 -12.16 -3.67
N SER A 8 4.46 -11.37 -4.30
CA SER A 8 4.09 -10.03 -4.76
C SER A 8 3.11 -10.14 -5.93
N ILE A 9 2.11 -9.26 -5.99
CA ILE A 9 1.16 -9.22 -7.11
C ILE A 9 1.87 -9.09 -8.47
N ARG A 10 3.03 -8.41 -8.49
CA ARG A 10 3.82 -8.22 -9.71
C ARG A 10 4.42 -9.50 -10.28
N ASP A 11 4.61 -10.50 -9.43
CA ASP A 11 5.20 -11.78 -9.79
C ASP A 11 4.14 -12.90 -9.90
N CYS A 12 2.88 -12.58 -9.62
CA CYS A 12 1.78 -13.54 -9.71
C CYS A 12 1.46 -13.90 -11.17
N THR A 13 1.14 -15.16 -11.38
CA THR A 13 0.36 -15.63 -12.52
C THR A 13 -1.12 -15.39 -12.29
N GLU A 14 -1.96 -15.46 -13.34
CA GLU A 14 -3.42 -15.29 -13.22
C GLU A 14 -4.06 -16.17 -12.13
N LEU A 15 -3.56 -17.38 -11.90
CA LEU A 15 -4.06 -18.24 -10.82
C LEU A 15 -3.60 -17.79 -9.42
N GLU A 16 -2.37 -17.29 -9.31
CA GLU A 16 -1.82 -16.78 -8.05
C GLU A 16 -2.43 -15.42 -7.68
N GLU A 17 -2.90 -14.63 -8.65
CA GLU A 17 -3.63 -13.39 -8.42
C GLU A 17 -4.90 -13.62 -7.59
N ALA A 18 -5.63 -14.72 -7.83
CA ALA A 18 -6.81 -15.05 -7.03
C ALA A 18 -6.46 -15.38 -5.57
N ILE A 19 -5.30 -16.01 -5.34
CA ILE A 19 -4.79 -16.28 -3.98
C ILE A 19 -4.39 -14.97 -3.32
N HIS A 20 -3.66 -14.12 -4.03
CA HIS A 20 -3.22 -12.81 -3.56
C HIS A 20 -4.42 -11.93 -3.19
N GLN A 21 -5.46 -11.89 -4.04
CA GLN A 21 -6.69 -11.15 -3.75
C GLN A 21 -7.38 -11.65 -2.47
N ALA A 22 -7.45 -12.97 -2.25
CA ALA A 22 -7.99 -13.53 -1.02
C ALA A 22 -7.14 -13.16 0.21
N GLU A 23 -5.82 -13.02 0.06
CA GLU A 23 -4.94 -12.52 1.12
C GLU A 23 -5.22 -11.03 1.43
N VAL A 24 -5.41 -10.19 0.40
CA VAL A 24 -5.79 -8.78 0.55
C VAL A 24 -7.10 -8.63 1.32
N GLU A 25 -8.13 -9.40 0.94
CA GLU A 25 -9.43 -9.42 1.63
C GLU A 25 -9.29 -9.83 3.10
N ARG A 26 -8.49 -10.86 3.38
CA ARG A 26 -8.20 -11.30 4.74
C ARG A 26 -7.49 -10.21 5.55
N PHE A 27 -6.56 -9.46 4.97
CA PHE A 27 -5.92 -8.34 5.66
C PHE A 27 -6.91 -7.23 5.98
N SER A 28 -7.85 -6.95 5.08
CA SER A 28 -8.93 -5.99 5.31
C SER A 28 -9.82 -6.38 6.49
N GLU A 29 -10.26 -7.65 6.53
CA GLU A 29 -11.03 -8.18 7.66
C GLU A 29 -10.26 -8.12 8.97
N MET A 30 -8.96 -8.47 8.95
CA MET A 30 -8.11 -8.42 10.13
C MET A 30 -7.99 -6.98 10.66
N ILE A 31 -7.74 -6.01 9.78
CA ILE A 31 -7.63 -4.59 10.14
C ILE A 31 -8.96 -4.07 10.70
N ALA A 32 -10.09 -4.42 10.08
CA ALA A 32 -11.42 -4.04 10.57
C ALA A 32 -11.77 -4.66 11.94
N SER A 33 -11.16 -5.80 12.29
CA SER A 33 -11.35 -6.44 13.60
C SER A 33 -10.54 -5.82 14.74
N LEU A 34 -9.54 -5.00 14.42
CA LEU A 34 -8.74 -4.27 15.41
C LEU A 34 -9.50 -3.04 15.91
N PRO A 35 -9.17 -2.51 17.11
CA PRO A 35 -9.62 -1.20 17.54
C PRO A 35 -9.31 -0.13 16.48
N ASN A 36 -10.16 0.90 16.41
CA ASN A 36 -9.95 1.99 15.46
C ASN A 36 -8.87 2.95 15.99
N TYR A 37 -7.61 2.65 15.69
CA TYR A 37 -6.48 3.48 16.12
C TYR A 37 -6.42 4.80 15.34
N ASP A 38 -5.98 5.86 15.99
CA ASP A 38 -5.52 7.06 15.28
C ASP A 38 -4.18 6.75 14.60
N CYS A 39 -4.05 7.20 13.35
CA CYS A 39 -2.95 6.87 12.47
C CYS A 39 -2.40 8.09 11.74
N ASP A 40 -1.07 8.13 11.60
CA ASP A 40 -0.42 8.92 10.57
C ASP A 40 -0.20 8.04 9.33
N ILE A 41 -0.55 8.58 8.18
CA ILE A 41 -0.36 7.95 6.88
C ILE A 41 0.69 8.74 6.11
N ASP A 42 1.86 8.13 5.93
CA ASP A 42 2.93 8.64 5.07
C ASP A 42 2.80 8.05 3.66
N VAL A 43 2.77 8.90 2.65
CA VAL A 43 2.74 8.51 1.23
C VAL A 43 4.01 8.95 0.54
N THR A 44 4.70 8.00 -0.08
CA THR A 44 5.94 8.22 -0.82
C THR A 44 5.87 7.55 -2.19
N PHE A 45 6.64 8.06 -3.15
CA PHE A 45 6.77 7.46 -4.48
C PHE A 45 8.12 6.74 -4.57
N GLU A 46 8.10 5.53 -5.10
CA GLU A 46 9.29 4.69 -5.24
C GLU A 46 9.82 4.65 -6.68
N ASP A 47 9.00 5.00 -7.67
CA ASP A 47 9.41 5.05 -9.08
C ASP A 47 10.25 6.30 -9.40
N ASP A 48 11.17 6.17 -10.36
CA ASP A 48 12.20 7.17 -10.65
C ASP A 48 11.61 8.56 -10.96
N TYR A 49 10.51 8.62 -11.72
CA TYR A 49 9.93 9.90 -12.15
C TYR A 49 9.12 10.57 -11.04
N HIS A 50 8.18 9.85 -10.41
CA HIS A 50 7.31 10.46 -9.42
C HIS A 50 8.05 10.78 -8.12
N LYS A 51 9.10 10.02 -7.79
CA LYS A 51 9.97 10.33 -6.65
C LYS A 51 10.74 11.64 -6.82
N GLU A 52 11.12 12.01 -8.04
CA GLU A 52 11.77 13.30 -8.31
C GLU A 52 10.77 14.46 -8.39
N MET A 53 9.54 14.19 -8.88
CA MET A 53 8.55 15.23 -9.17
C MET A 53 7.60 15.54 -8.01
N ASN A 54 7.48 14.64 -7.04
CA ASN A 54 6.53 14.79 -5.93
C ASN A 54 7.24 14.82 -4.58
N TYR A 55 6.61 15.51 -3.63
CA TYR A 55 7.01 15.48 -2.23
C TYR A 55 6.24 14.39 -1.49
N PRO A 56 6.85 13.72 -0.49
CA PRO A 56 6.11 12.89 0.45
C PRO A 56 4.93 13.65 1.06
N LEU A 57 3.80 12.96 1.18
CA LEU A 57 2.58 13.52 1.76
C LEU A 57 2.30 12.80 3.09
N ALA A 58 1.84 13.54 4.09
CA ALA A 58 1.46 13.00 5.38
C ALA A 58 0.01 13.38 5.70
N TYR A 59 -0.77 12.43 6.19
CA TYR A 59 -2.19 12.60 6.52
C TYR A 59 -2.49 12.01 7.89
N GLU A 60 -3.31 12.71 8.67
CA GLU A 60 -3.92 12.16 9.88
C GLU A 60 -5.23 11.44 9.51
N SER A 61 -5.42 10.23 10.00
CA SER A 61 -6.62 9.41 9.76
C SER A 61 -6.78 8.36 10.87
N ASN A 62 -7.64 7.38 10.64
CA ASN A 62 -7.86 6.27 11.55
C ASN A 62 -7.74 4.93 10.82
N LEU A 63 -7.36 3.88 11.54
CA LEU A 63 -7.03 2.56 11.01
C LEU A 63 -8.13 1.98 10.10
N HIS A 64 -9.40 2.15 10.49
CA HIS A 64 -10.53 1.61 9.72
C HIS A 64 -10.75 2.29 8.36
N ARG A 65 -10.14 3.46 8.13
CA ARG A 65 -10.23 4.21 6.86
C ARG A 65 -9.06 3.95 5.92
N ILE A 66 -8.10 3.10 6.29
CA ILE A 66 -6.91 2.85 5.48
C ILE A 66 -7.26 2.28 4.10
N PHE A 67 -8.22 1.36 4.00
CA PHE A 67 -8.60 0.80 2.70
C PHE A 67 -9.30 1.83 1.82
N GLU A 68 -10.19 2.65 2.39
CA GLU A 68 -10.79 3.79 1.66
C GLU A 68 -9.70 4.73 1.13
N PHE A 69 -8.65 4.99 1.93
CA PHE A 69 -7.52 5.80 1.51
C PHE A 69 -6.73 5.14 0.38
N ILE A 70 -6.40 3.85 0.49
CA ILE A 70 -5.67 3.10 -0.55
C ILE A 70 -6.45 3.11 -1.87
N GLU A 71 -7.78 2.97 -1.83
CA GLU A 71 -8.66 3.02 -3.01
C GLU A 71 -8.63 4.38 -3.73
N THR A 72 -8.23 5.46 -3.05
CA THR A 72 -8.02 6.77 -3.69
C THR A 72 -6.71 6.86 -4.49
N GLN A 73 -5.78 5.91 -4.26
CA GLN A 73 -4.50 5.85 -4.94
C GLN A 73 -4.61 5.10 -6.27
N ASP A 74 -3.61 5.26 -7.13
CA ASP A 74 -3.53 4.50 -8.37
C ASP A 74 -3.10 3.04 -8.07
N ILE A 75 -4.07 2.12 -8.11
CA ILE A 75 -3.90 0.70 -7.78
C ILE A 75 -4.21 -0.22 -8.97
N LYS A 76 -4.11 0.28 -10.21
CA LYS A 76 -4.47 -0.46 -11.44
C LYS A 76 -3.85 -1.85 -11.56
N ASN A 77 -2.65 -2.04 -11.02
CA ASN A 77 -1.87 -3.28 -11.06
C ASN A 77 -1.77 -3.95 -9.68
N GLY A 78 -2.71 -3.66 -8.77
CA GLY A 78 -2.84 -4.28 -7.46
C GLY A 78 -2.02 -3.62 -6.36
N VAL A 79 -2.03 -4.25 -5.19
CA VAL A 79 -1.43 -3.71 -3.96
C VAL A 79 -0.74 -4.80 -3.14
N ASP A 80 0.49 -4.56 -2.68
CA ASP A 80 1.17 -5.45 -1.76
C ASP A 80 1.16 -4.92 -0.33
N THR A 81 1.00 -5.80 0.66
CA THR A 81 1.00 -5.48 2.08
C THR A 81 2.31 -5.93 2.71
N TYR A 82 2.92 -5.04 3.48
CA TYR A 82 4.20 -5.23 4.15
C TYR A 82 4.13 -4.84 5.62
N LEU A 83 5.05 -5.41 6.38
CA LEU A 83 5.40 -4.93 7.71
C LEU A 83 6.76 -4.22 7.66
N THR A 84 6.84 -2.99 8.16
CA THR A 84 8.13 -2.27 8.26
C THR A 84 9.03 -2.90 9.33
N ASN A 85 10.29 -2.49 9.37
CA ASN A 85 11.20 -2.95 10.43
C ASN A 85 10.81 -2.40 11.81
N GLU A 86 9.98 -1.35 11.84
CA GLU A 86 9.45 -0.70 13.05
C GLU A 86 8.09 -1.30 13.47
N ASN A 87 7.59 -2.31 12.73
CA ASN A 87 6.29 -2.98 12.89
C ASN A 87 5.07 -2.15 12.47
N ASP A 88 5.26 -1.18 11.58
CA ASP A 88 4.17 -0.45 10.95
C ASP A 88 3.64 -1.21 9.74
N LEU A 89 2.34 -1.03 9.45
CA LEU A 89 1.76 -1.55 8.21
C LEU A 89 2.19 -0.66 7.04
N SER A 90 2.44 -1.26 5.89
CA SER A 90 2.66 -0.52 4.67
C SER A 90 2.06 -1.20 3.47
N PHE A 91 1.52 -0.40 2.55
CA PHE A 91 0.84 -0.84 1.35
C PHE A 91 1.56 -0.24 0.15
N ARG A 92 2.02 -1.09 -0.76
CA ARG A 92 2.63 -0.68 -2.02
C ARG A 92 1.61 -0.83 -3.12
N ALA A 93 1.07 0.28 -3.59
CA ALA A 93 0.15 0.34 -4.71
C ALA A 93 0.93 0.43 -6.02
N TYR A 94 0.53 -0.38 -6.99
CA TYR A 94 1.06 -0.33 -8.34
C TYR A 94 0.00 0.27 -9.27
N GLY A 95 0.27 1.47 -9.75
CA GLY A 95 -0.64 2.27 -10.55
C GLY A 95 -0.51 2.04 -12.04
N GLU A 96 -0.73 3.08 -12.83
CA GLU A 96 -0.62 3.05 -14.29
C GLU A 96 0.83 2.84 -14.76
N GLY A 97 0.98 2.12 -15.87
CA GLY A 97 2.25 2.04 -16.58
C GLY A 97 2.54 3.33 -17.34
N TYR A 98 3.77 3.82 -17.29
CA TYR A 98 4.21 5.01 -18.01
C TYR A 98 5.56 4.79 -18.68
N SER A 99 5.89 5.65 -19.64
CA SER A 99 7.19 5.65 -20.31
C SER A 99 7.93 6.95 -20.03
N TRP A 100 9.14 6.87 -19.50
CA TRP A 100 10.01 8.01 -19.24
C TRP A 100 11.46 7.66 -19.49
N ASN A 101 12.21 8.55 -20.17
CA ASN A 101 13.61 8.33 -20.54
C ASN A 101 13.87 6.97 -21.19
N GLU A 102 13.04 6.58 -22.16
CA GLU A 102 13.12 5.29 -22.89
C GLU A 102 12.94 4.04 -22.02
N LYS A 103 12.55 4.21 -20.74
CA LYS A 103 12.16 3.14 -19.84
C LYS A 103 10.64 3.08 -19.71
N ASN A 104 10.09 1.88 -19.63
CA ASN A 104 8.73 1.65 -19.20
C ASN A 104 8.77 1.30 -17.71
N ASP A 105 7.96 1.98 -16.93
CA ASP A 105 7.84 1.76 -15.49
C ASP A 105 6.37 1.83 -15.07
N VAL A 106 6.09 1.61 -13.80
CA VAL A 106 4.75 1.68 -13.22
C VAL A 106 4.80 2.61 -12.03
N ILE A 107 3.80 3.48 -11.91
CA ILE A 107 3.64 4.35 -10.73
C ILE A 107 3.65 3.46 -9.49
N THR A 108 4.61 3.66 -8.60
CA THR A 108 4.75 2.82 -7.41
C THR A 108 4.66 3.71 -6.17
N THR A 109 3.53 3.62 -5.49
CA THR A 109 3.22 4.43 -4.31
C THR A 109 3.32 3.57 -3.07
N LEU A 110 4.13 3.98 -2.11
CA LEU A 110 4.24 3.33 -0.80
C LEU A 110 3.52 4.17 0.25
N ILE A 111 2.55 3.53 0.91
CA ILE A 111 1.68 4.09 1.93
C ILE A 111 2.04 3.42 3.25
N THR A 112 2.62 4.13 4.21
CA THR A 112 2.98 3.60 5.53
C THR A 112 2.03 4.15 6.59
N VAL A 113 1.47 3.25 7.40
CA VAL A 113 0.47 3.54 8.42
C VAL A 113 1.09 3.33 9.79
N LYS A 114 1.24 4.42 10.55
CA LYS A 114 1.77 4.42 11.91
C LYS A 114 0.63 4.65 12.90
N CYS A 115 0.35 3.66 13.74
CA CYS A 115 -0.69 3.74 14.76
C CYS A 115 -0.09 4.23 16.08
N PHE A 116 -0.75 5.14 16.79
CA PHE A 116 -0.23 5.70 18.05
C PHE A 116 -1.04 5.29 19.29
N GLY A 117 -2.37 5.38 19.21
CA GLY A 117 -3.28 5.09 20.32
C GLY A 117 -4.69 4.77 19.81
N GLU A 118 -5.50 4.10 20.63
CA GLU A 118 -6.93 3.92 20.31
C GLU A 118 -7.57 5.31 20.27
N GLY A 119 -8.02 5.73 19.09
CA GLY A 119 -8.77 6.97 18.93
C GLY A 119 -10.17 6.82 19.50
N GLU A 120 -10.78 7.92 19.93
CA GLU A 120 -12.16 7.95 20.47
C GLU A 120 -13.24 7.55 19.44
#